data_AF-A0A653QI71-F1
#
_entry.id   AF-A0A653QI71-F1
#
_cell.length_a   1.000
_cell.length_b   1.000
_cell.length_c   1.000
_cell.angle_alpha   90.00
_cell.angle_beta   90.00
_cell.angle_gamma   90.00
#
_symmetry.space_group_name_H-M   'P 1'
#
loop_
_entity.id
_entity.type
_entity.pdbx_description
1 polymer ?
#
loop_
_entity_poly.entity_id
_entity_poly.type
_entity_poly.pdbx_seq_one_letter_code
_entity_poly.pdbx_strand_id
1 'polypeptide(L)'
;MAALAGMLLIAATYGMARFGVGLFAPYLAADRPELVPVLGWAAGAQFTSYAVAATVAARLVAHAPRGGLILAGVTATLGCLGVAVATAPPLFIIAVFIGGMGGGFASPALVPIIDVVVAPAFSSTAQSEVNTGTAVGVIASVAALDVRAHDSDRVWPCGAGAGRMVVDRVGFGWTPRHHDRSRGATHRAARGMVCLYRRAGAGELGNRTVRVHW
;
A
#
# COMPACT_ATOMS: atom_id res chain seq x y z
N MET A 1 16.27 -2.41 -4.62
CA MET A 1 15.37 -2.44 -5.80
C MET A 1 13.94 -2.77 -5.39
N ALA A 2 13.69 -3.88 -4.69
CA ALA A 2 12.37 -4.24 -4.16
C ALA A 2 11.73 -3.17 -3.26
N ALA A 3 12.47 -2.66 -2.27
CA ALA A 3 12.01 -1.62 -1.35
C ALA A 3 11.64 -0.32 -2.08
N LEU A 4 12.48 0.16 -3.00
CA LEU A 4 12.17 1.31 -3.86
C LEU A 4 10.90 1.09 -4.70
N ALA A 5 10.70 -0.10 -5.28
CA ALA A 5 9.49 -0.39 -6.05
C ALA A 5 8.23 -0.38 -5.15
N GLY A 6 8.32 -0.94 -3.95
CA GLY A 6 7.24 -0.87 -2.96
C GLY A 6 6.97 0.56 -2.49
N MET A 7 8.02 1.36 -2.25
CA MET A 7 7.92 2.78 -1.93
C MET A 7 7.17 3.55 -3.02
N LEU A 8 7.51 3.34 -4.30
CA LEU A 8 6.82 3.98 -5.42
C LEU A 8 5.36 3.54 -5.54
N LEU A 9 5.05 2.26 -5.25
CA LEU A 9 3.66 1.80 -5.20
C LEU A 9 2.87 2.46 -4.06
N ILE A 10 3.45 2.58 -2.86
CA ILE A 10 2.84 3.30 -1.74
C ILE A 10 2.68 4.79 -2.08
N ALA A 11 3.67 5.40 -2.72
CA ALA A 11 3.59 6.78 -3.18
C ALA A 11 2.40 7.01 -4.13
N ALA A 12 2.19 6.11 -5.09
CA ALA A 12 1.07 6.19 -6.02
C ALA A 12 -0.28 5.93 -5.35
N THR A 13 -0.37 4.93 -4.46
CA THR A 13 -1.63 4.46 -3.87
C THR A 13 -2.08 5.29 -2.67
N TYR A 14 -1.17 5.59 -1.73
CA TYR A 14 -1.45 6.40 -0.54
C TYR A 14 -1.21 7.89 -0.78
N GLY A 15 -0.03 8.27 -1.28
CA GLY A 15 0.33 9.68 -1.42
C GLY A 15 -0.54 10.38 -2.47
N MET A 16 -0.54 9.86 -3.69
CA MET A 16 -1.25 10.46 -4.82
C MET A 16 -2.74 10.12 -4.83
N ALA A 17 -3.11 8.85 -5.05
CA ALA A 17 -4.52 8.49 -5.28
C ALA A 17 -5.40 8.79 -4.08
N ARG A 18 -4.91 8.52 -2.86
CA ARG A 18 -5.66 8.74 -1.63
C ARG A 18 -5.54 10.18 -1.13
N PHE A 19 -4.34 10.63 -0.78
CA PHE A 19 -4.22 11.96 -0.16
C PHE A 19 -4.28 13.13 -1.16
N GLY A 20 -4.07 12.87 -2.45
CA GLY A 20 -4.14 13.88 -3.51
C GLY A 20 -5.46 14.65 -3.51
N VAL A 21 -6.61 13.96 -3.47
CA VAL A 21 -7.94 14.64 -3.52
C VAL A 21 -8.08 15.71 -2.44
N GLY A 22 -7.59 15.44 -1.22
CA GLY A 22 -7.58 16.42 -0.14
C GLY A 22 -6.59 17.56 -0.36
N LEU A 23 -5.39 17.25 -0.87
CA LEU A 23 -4.37 18.25 -1.23
C LEU A 23 -4.84 19.20 -2.34
N PHE A 24 -5.62 18.69 -3.29
CA PHE A 24 -6.12 19.43 -4.44
C PHE A 24 -7.48 20.10 -4.21
N ALA A 25 -8.09 19.93 -3.02
CA ALA A 25 -9.39 20.52 -2.69
C ALA A 25 -9.52 22.04 -2.99
N PRO A 26 -8.55 22.92 -2.64
CA PRO A 26 -8.69 24.34 -2.95
C PRO A 26 -8.65 24.62 -4.47
N TYR A 27 -7.92 23.81 -5.24
CA TYR A 27 -7.87 23.93 -6.71
C TYR A 27 -9.14 23.39 -7.36
N LEU A 28 -9.64 22.25 -6.87
CA LEU A 28 -10.95 21.72 -7.29
C LEU A 28 -12.07 22.71 -7.02
N ALA A 29 -12.01 23.45 -5.91
CA ALA A 29 -13.00 24.47 -5.60
C ALA A 29 -12.96 25.67 -6.57
N ALA A 30 -11.79 26.02 -7.10
CA ALA A 30 -11.63 27.08 -8.08
C ALA A 30 -12.05 26.65 -9.49
N ASP A 31 -11.63 25.44 -9.91
CA ASP A 31 -11.78 24.99 -11.29
C ASP A 31 -13.08 24.19 -11.53
N ARG A 32 -13.59 23.50 -10.50
CA ARG A 32 -14.76 22.61 -10.55
C ARG A 32 -15.67 22.80 -9.32
N PRO A 33 -16.27 24.00 -9.15
CA PRO A 33 -17.05 24.35 -7.97
C PRO A 33 -18.24 23.39 -7.70
N GLU A 34 -18.76 22.75 -8.74
CA GLU A 34 -19.82 21.73 -8.66
C GLU A 34 -19.42 20.49 -7.84
N LEU A 35 -18.12 20.22 -7.67
CA LEU A 35 -17.61 19.07 -6.90
C LEU A 35 -17.42 19.39 -5.41
N VAL A 36 -17.38 20.66 -5.03
CA VAL A 36 -17.16 21.09 -3.63
C VAL A 36 -18.16 20.46 -2.65
N PRO A 37 -19.48 20.39 -2.94
CA PRO A 37 -20.46 19.80 -2.03
C PRO A 37 -20.23 18.31 -1.74
N VAL A 38 -19.49 17.60 -2.59
CA VAL A 38 -19.25 16.15 -2.46
C VAL A 38 -17.86 15.78 -1.97
N LEU A 39 -16.96 16.74 -1.71
CA LEU A 39 -15.60 16.45 -1.24
C LEU A 39 -15.59 15.65 0.07
N GLY A 40 -16.49 15.97 1.01
CA GLY A 40 -16.64 15.21 2.26
C GLY A 40 -17.12 13.78 2.03
N TRP A 41 -18.08 13.58 1.11
CA TRP A 41 -18.56 12.26 0.72
C TRP A 41 -17.47 11.43 0.03
N ALA A 42 -16.68 12.05 -0.85
CA ALA A 42 -15.55 11.41 -1.50
C ALA A 42 -14.48 10.97 -0.49
N ALA A 43 -14.17 11.81 0.51
CA ALA A 43 -13.27 11.44 1.59
C ALA A 43 -13.79 10.23 2.40
N GLY A 44 -15.08 10.23 2.77
CA GLY A 44 -15.72 9.10 3.44
C GLY A 44 -15.66 7.82 2.61
N ALA A 45 -16.06 7.90 1.34
CA ALA A 45 -16.02 6.81 0.37
C ALA A 45 -14.62 6.18 0.26
N GLN A 46 -13.58 7.00 0.30
CA GLN A 46 -12.20 6.56 0.26
C GLN A 46 -11.74 5.80 1.51
N PHE A 47 -12.14 6.25 2.71
CA PHE A 47 -11.85 5.50 3.94
C PHE A 47 -12.58 4.16 3.96
N THR A 48 -13.84 4.15 3.52
CA THR A 48 -14.63 2.91 3.39
C THR A 48 -13.99 1.95 2.39
N SER A 49 -13.64 2.42 1.19
CA SER A 49 -13.04 1.57 0.15
C SER A 49 -11.69 1.01 0.56
N TYR A 50 -10.88 1.80 1.27
CA TYR A 50 -9.64 1.32 1.87
C TYR A 50 -9.87 0.19 2.87
N ALA A 51 -10.81 0.36 3.81
CA ALA A 51 -11.11 -0.66 4.82
C ALA A 51 -11.62 -1.95 4.16
N VAL A 52 -12.51 -1.84 3.18
CA VAL A 52 -13.00 -2.98 2.40
C VAL A 52 -11.83 -3.64 1.67
N ALA A 53 -11.01 -2.89 0.94
CA ALA A 53 -9.86 -3.44 0.22
C ALA A 53 -8.85 -4.12 1.15
N ALA A 54 -8.56 -3.54 2.32
CA ALA A 54 -7.66 -4.15 3.30
C ALA A 54 -8.20 -5.47 3.87
N THR A 55 -9.50 -5.55 4.16
CA THR A 55 -10.13 -6.81 4.62
C THR A 55 -10.16 -7.88 3.54
N VAL A 56 -10.37 -7.49 2.28
CA VAL A 56 -10.28 -8.41 1.12
C VAL A 56 -8.83 -8.86 0.92
N ALA A 57 -7.88 -7.93 0.99
CA ALA A 57 -6.45 -8.19 0.84
C ALA A 57 -5.93 -9.17 1.89
N ALA A 58 -6.38 -9.06 3.14
CA ALA A 58 -6.01 -9.99 4.21
C ALA A 58 -6.31 -11.46 3.87
N ARG A 59 -7.38 -11.72 3.08
CA ARG A 59 -7.72 -13.07 2.60
C ARG A 59 -7.00 -13.43 1.30
N LEU A 60 -6.95 -12.50 0.35
CA LEU A 60 -6.39 -12.72 -0.99
C LEU A 60 -4.87 -12.92 -0.97
N VAL A 61 -4.16 -12.10 -0.18
CA VAL A 61 -2.69 -12.04 -0.17
C VAL A 61 -2.06 -13.29 0.45
N ALA A 62 -2.77 -14.00 1.33
CA ALA A 62 -2.32 -15.27 1.89
C ALA A 62 -1.99 -16.31 0.81
N HIS A 63 -2.67 -16.24 -0.34
CA HIS A 63 -2.51 -17.19 -1.45
C HIS A 63 -1.94 -16.56 -2.72
N ALA A 64 -2.19 -15.26 -2.94
CA ALA A 64 -1.80 -14.57 -4.15
C ALA A 64 -1.29 -13.14 -3.85
N PRO A 65 -0.13 -12.99 -3.19
CA PRO A 65 0.37 -11.67 -2.79
C PRO A 65 0.65 -10.77 -3.99
N ARG A 66 1.06 -11.35 -5.13
CA ARG A 66 1.22 -10.62 -6.41
C ARG A 66 -0.09 -10.06 -6.94
N GLY A 67 -1.21 -10.76 -6.76
CA GLY A 67 -2.53 -10.28 -7.17
C GLY A 67 -2.92 -9.01 -6.42
N GLY A 68 -2.61 -8.93 -5.12
CA GLY A 68 -2.81 -7.72 -4.33
C GLY A 68 -2.02 -6.52 -4.84
N LEU A 69 -0.76 -6.69 -5.24
CA LEU A 69 0.04 -5.62 -5.84
C LEU A 69 -0.55 -5.11 -7.17
N ILE A 70 -1.01 -6.03 -8.02
CA ILE A 70 -1.60 -5.67 -9.32
C ILE A 70 -2.90 -4.89 -9.09
N LEU A 71 -3.78 -5.40 -8.21
CA LEU A 71 -5.01 -4.69 -7.84
C LEU A 71 -4.71 -3.31 -7.28
N ALA A 72 -3.71 -3.18 -6.39
CA ALA A 72 -3.31 -1.91 -5.82
C ALA A 72 -2.96 -0.87 -6.89
N GLY A 73 -2.12 -1.25 -7.85
CA GLY A 73 -1.69 -0.36 -8.94
C GLY A 73 -2.83 -0.04 -9.92
N VAL A 74 -3.65 -1.03 -10.28
CA VAL A 74 -4.78 -0.86 -11.20
C VAL A 74 -5.82 0.08 -10.61
N THR A 75 -6.25 -0.13 -9.37
CA THR A 75 -7.27 0.71 -8.73
C THR A 75 -6.76 2.13 -8.50
N ALA A 76 -5.49 2.32 -8.12
CA ALA A 76 -4.90 3.66 -8.03
C ALA A 76 -4.86 4.36 -9.40
N THR A 77 -4.48 3.65 -10.46
CA THR A 77 -4.42 4.21 -11.82
C THR A 77 -5.82 4.60 -12.32
N LEU A 78 -6.79 3.69 -12.20
CA LEU A 78 -8.18 3.93 -12.61
C LEU A 78 -8.83 5.04 -11.79
N GLY A 79 -8.59 5.08 -10.48
CA GLY A 79 -9.09 6.15 -9.62
C GLY A 79 -8.52 7.51 -10.02
N CYS A 80 -7.21 7.59 -10.26
CA CYS A 80 -6.60 8.83 -10.73
C CYS A 80 -7.15 9.27 -12.10
N LEU A 81 -7.23 8.36 -13.08
CA LEU A 81 -7.81 8.69 -14.39
C LEU A 81 -9.28 9.13 -14.26
N GLY A 82 -10.05 8.43 -13.43
CA GLY A 82 -11.45 8.75 -13.18
C GLY A 82 -11.63 10.14 -12.61
N VAL A 83 -10.82 10.55 -11.63
CA VAL A 83 -10.88 11.91 -11.07
C VAL A 83 -10.48 12.97 -12.10
N ALA A 84 -9.50 12.66 -12.95
CA ALA A 84 -9.08 13.57 -14.04
C ALA A 84 -10.25 13.94 -14.96
N VAL A 85 -11.09 12.95 -15.32
CA VAL A 85 -12.18 13.12 -16.30
C VAL A 85 -13.55 13.32 -15.66
N ALA A 86 -13.68 13.23 -14.34
CA ALA A 86 -14.95 13.33 -13.65
C ALA A 86 -15.50 14.76 -13.72
N THR A 87 -16.57 14.93 -14.51
CA THR A 87 -17.33 16.17 -14.66
C THR A 87 -18.62 16.19 -13.83
N ALA A 88 -18.97 15.07 -13.19
CA ALA A 88 -20.19 14.94 -12.39
C ALA A 88 -19.88 14.47 -10.95
N PRO A 89 -20.56 15.01 -9.92
CA PRO A 89 -20.29 14.66 -8.52
C PRO A 89 -20.35 13.15 -8.21
N PRO A 90 -21.30 12.35 -8.73
CA PRO A 90 -21.32 10.92 -8.48
C PRO A 90 -20.12 10.18 -9.09
N LEU A 91 -19.71 10.55 -10.31
CA LEU A 91 -18.56 9.95 -10.99
C LEU A 91 -17.26 10.26 -10.24
N PHE A 92 -17.15 11.48 -9.71
CA PHE A 92 -16.02 11.88 -8.87
C PHE A 92 -15.93 11.00 -7.61
N ILE A 93 -17.04 10.81 -6.88
CA ILE A 93 -17.05 9.94 -5.69
C ILE A 93 -16.64 8.51 -6.05
N ILE A 94 -17.16 7.95 -7.16
CA ILE A 94 -16.82 6.59 -7.60
C ILE A 94 -15.32 6.49 -7.95
N ALA A 95 -14.77 7.48 -8.65
CA ALA A 95 -13.35 7.50 -9.00
C ALA A 95 -12.47 7.56 -7.75
N VAL A 96 -12.81 8.42 -6.78
CA VAL A 96 -12.12 8.51 -5.49
C VAL A 96 -12.25 7.21 -4.69
N PHE A 97 -13.42 6.59 -4.67
CA PHE A 97 -13.63 5.28 -4.06
C PHE A 97 -12.70 4.23 -4.67
N ILE A 98 -12.60 4.17 -6.00
CA ILE A 98 -11.70 3.25 -6.72
C ILE A 98 -10.25 3.53 -6.36
N GLY A 99 -9.82 4.80 -6.39
CA GLY A 99 -8.45 5.19 -6.00
C GLY A 99 -8.10 4.76 -4.58
N GLY A 100 -9.03 4.93 -3.63
CA GLY A 100 -8.89 4.54 -2.23
C GLY A 100 -8.61 3.06 -1.98
N MET A 101 -9.10 2.17 -2.85
CA MET A 101 -8.84 0.73 -2.73
C MET A 101 -7.35 0.39 -2.89
N GLY A 102 -6.61 1.21 -3.65
CA GLY A 102 -5.21 0.95 -3.97
C GLY A 102 -4.33 0.78 -2.74
N GLY A 103 -4.45 1.70 -1.78
CA GLY A 103 -3.69 1.62 -0.52
C GLY A 103 -4.06 0.41 0.32
N GLY A 104 -5.33 -0.02 0.27
CA GLY A 104 -5.83 -1.16 1.04
C GLY A 104 -5.29 -2.49 0.55
N PHE A 105 -5.06 -2.62 -0.76
CA PHE A 105 -4.39 -3.78 -1.33
C PHE A 105 -2.87 -3.74 -1.18
N ALA A 106 -2.25 -2.57 -1.28
CA ALA A 106 -0.79 -2.42 -1.31
C ALA A 106 -0.11 -2.91 -0.02
N SER A 107 -0.52 -2.40 1.14
CA SER A 107 0.19 -2.66 2.41
C SER A 107 0.19 -4.15 2.78
N PRO A 108 -0.94 -4.87 2.77
CA PRO A 108 -0.93 -6.30 3.08
C PRO A 108 -0.13 -7.12 2.07
N ALA A 109 -0.19 -6.75 0.77
CA ALA A 109 0.50 -7.47 -0.31
C ALA A 109 2.03 -7.31 -0.28
N LEU A 110 2.51 -6.11 0.07
CA LEU A 110 3.95 -5.80 0.09
C LEU A 110 4.70 -6.51 1.22
N VAL A 111 4.06 -6.68 2.38
CA VAL A 111 4.72 -7.29 3.56
C VAL A 111 5.36 -8.66 3.26
N PRO A 112 4.59 -9.70 2.86
CA PRO A 112 5.15 -11.02 2.60
C PRO A 112 6.10 -11.04 1.40
N ILE A 113 5.94 -10.09 0.46
CA ILE A 113 6.79 -10.02 -0.73
C ILE A 113 8.18 -9.49 -0.38
N ILE A 114 8.26 -8.43 0.43
CA ILE A 114 9.52 -7.88 0.91
C ILE A 114 10.24 -8.89 1.81
N ASP A 115 9.53 -9.57 2.70
CA ASP A 115 10.10 -10.60 3.58
C ASP A 115 10.73 -11.77 2.81
N VAL A 116 10.21 -12.09 1.62
CA VAL A 116 10.75 -13.18 0.78
C VAL A 116 12.00 -12.75 0.02
N VAL A 117 12.09 -11.50 -0.45
CA VAL A 117 13.17 -11.06 -1.34
C VAL A 117 14.30 -10.29 -0.65
N VAL A 118 14.06 -9.76 0.54
CA VAL A 118 15.06 -9.05 1.33
C VAL A 118 15.62 -10.01 2.38
N ALA A 119 16.92 -9.91 2.65
CA ALA A 119 17.52 -10.71 3.72
C ALA A 119 16.88 -10.34 5.08
N PRO A 120 16.63 -11.31 5.98
CA PRO A 120 15.90 -11.05 7.22
C PRO A 120 16.45 -9.90 8.07
N ALA A 121 17.78 -9.74 8.09
CA ALA A 121 18.46 -8.66 8.81
C ALA A 121 18.09 -7.24 8.32
N PHE A 122 17.60 -7.09 7.08
CA PHE A 122 17.26 -5.81 6.47
C PHE A 122 15.75 -5.65 6.20
N SER A 123 14.91 -6.62 6.55
CA SER A 123 13.47 -6.54 6.23
C SER A 123 12.81 -5.32 6.88
N SER A 124 13.08 -5.06 8.16
CA SER A 124 12.54 -3.88 8.87
C SER A 124 12.90 -2.55 8.19
N THR A 125 14.16 -2.41 7.78
CA THR A 125 14.63 -1.22 7.04
C THR A 125 13.92 -1.12 5.69
N ALA A 126 13.81 -2.21 4.95
CA ALA A 126 13.12 -2.23 3.66
C ALA A 126 11.62 -1.88 3.79
N GLN A 127 10.93 -2.36 4.83
CA GLN A 127 9.54 -1.98 5.10
C GLN A 127 9.42 -0.50 5.48
N SER A 128 10.39 0.02 6.23
CA SER A 128 10.44 1.45 6.57
C SER A 128 10.61 2.30 5.32
N GLU A 129 11.52 1.93 4.42
CA GLU A 129 11.66 2.55 3.09
C GLU A 129 10.37 2.48 2.27
N VAL A 130 9.68 1.35 2.27
CA VAL A 130 8.39 1.22 1.57
C VAL A 130 7.35 2.19 2.15
N ASN A 131 7.27 2.29 3.48
CA ASN A 131 6.30 3.15 4.17
C ASN A 131 6.57 4.66 3.95
N THR A 132 7.84 5.06 3.81
CA THR A 132 8.17 6.46 3.47
C THR A 132 7.61 6.89 2.12
N GLY A 133 7.23 5.93 1.26
CA GLY A 133 6.51 6.16 0.02
C GLY A 133 5.30 7.08 0.18
N THR A 134 4.59 7.02 1.31
CA THR A 134 3.45 7.91 1.57
C THR A 134 3.85 9.38 1.51
N ALA A 135 4.92 9.74 2.21
CA ALA A 135 5.46 11.11 2.21
C ALA A 135 6.00 11.50 0.84
N VAL A 136 6.74 10.60 0.18
CA VAL A 136 7.26 10.81 -1.18
C VAL A 136 6.12 11.15 -2.15
N GLY A 137 5.02 10.40 -2.10
CA GLY A 137 3.86 10.63 -2.96
C GLY A 137 3.16 11.96 -2.66
N VAL A 138 3.00 12.32 -1.38
CA VAL A 138 2.43 13.63 -0.99
C VAL A 138 3.29 14.78 -1.51
N ILE A 139 4.60 14.74 -1.29
CA ILE A 139 5.54 15.77 -1.75
C ILE A 139 5.52 15.87 -3.27
N ALA A 140 5.56 14.73 -3.97
CA ALA A 140 5.49 14.71 -5.43
C ALA A 140 4.16 15.29 -5.97
N SER A 141 3.04 15.04 -5.27
CA SER A 141 1.73 15.59 -5.63
C SER A 141 1.70 17.11 -5.50
N VAL A 142 2.26 17.65 -4.41
CA VAL A 142 2.35 19.09 -4.19
C VAL A 142 3.32 19.74 -5.17
N ALA A 143 4.50 19.15 -5.38
CA ALA A 143 5.47 19.65 -6.35
C ALA A 143 4.90 19.67 -7.78
N ALA A 144 4.02 18.71 -8.12
CA ALA A 144 3.34 18.69 -9.40
C ALA A 144 2.36 19.88 -9.60
N LEU A 145 1.84 20.47 -8.52
CA LEU A 145 1.02 21.68 -8.58
C LEU A 145 1.85 22.93 -8.81
N ASP A 146 2.94 23.05 -8.06
CA ASP A 146 3.78 24.24 -8.05
C ASP A 146 4.43 24.48 -9.43
N VAL A 147 4.84 23.40 -10.10
CA VAL A 147 5.41 23.46 -11.46
C VAL A 147 4.35 23.80 -12.52
N ARG A 148 3.05 23.68 -12.23
CA ARG A 148 1.98 23.67 -13.25
C ARG A 148 0.77 24.53 -12.87
N ALA A 149 1.01 25.63 -12.15
CA ALA A 149 0.02 26.50 -11.50
C ALA A 149 -1.08 27.17 -12.39
N HIS A 150 -1.39 26.64 -13.59
CA HIS A 150 -2.45 27.13 -14.46
C HIS A 150 -3.42 26.06 -15.02
N ASP A 151 -3.30 24.76 -14.66
CA ASP A 151 -4.19 23.73 -15.23
C ASP A 151 -4.31 22.47 -14.32
N SER A 152 -5.27 22.45 -13.38
CA SER A 152 -5.44 21.33 -12.43
C SER A 152 -5.78 19.99 -13.11
N ASP A 153 -6.41 20.05 -14.29
CA ASP A 153 -6.79 18.91 -15.13
C ASP A 153 -5.58 18.08 -15.60
N ARG A 154 -4.37 18.65 -15.59
CA ARG A 154 -3.13 18.00 -16.06
C ARG A 154 -2.35 17.26 -14.97
N VAL A 155 -2.74 17.38 -13.70
CA VAL A 155 -2.00 16.77 -12.57
C VAL A 155 -2.35 15.28 -12.42
N TRP A 156 -3.61 14.92 -12.61
CA TRP A 156 -4.08 13.54 -12.48
C TRP A 156 -3.58 12.54 -13.56
N PRO A 157 -3.45 12.91 -14.84
CA PRO A 157 -2.85 12.05 -15.87
C PRO A 157 -1.40 11.65 -15.57
N CYS A 158 -0.63 12.50 -14.87
CA CYS A 158 0.74 12.16 -14.44
C CYS A 158 0.76 11.16 -13.28
N GLY A 159 -0.20 11.24 -12.35
CA GLY A 159 -0.41 10.22 -11.34
C GLY A 159 -0.76 8.86 -11.96
N ALA A 160 -1.55 8.86 -13.04
CA ALA A 160 -1.88 7.65 -13.80
C ALA A 160 -0.66 7.06 -14.55
N GLY A 161 0.23 7.91 -15.09
CA GLY A 161 1.49 7.49 -15.68
C GLY A 161 2.42 6.80 -14.67
N ALA A 162 2.51 7.32 -13.45
CA ALA A 162 3.27 6.71 -12.36
C ALA A 162 2.66 5.36 -11.92
N GLY A 163 1.32 5.28 -11.81
CA GLY A 163 0.61 4.03 -11.52
C GLY A 163 0.86 2.94 -12.56
N ARG A 164 0.82 3.29 -13.85
CA ARG A 164 1.12 2.39 -14.97
C ARG A 164 2.58 1.93 -14.98
N MET A 165 3.54 2.82 -14.69
CA MET A 165 4.96 2.48 -14.57
C MET A 165 5.25 1.52 -13.40
N VAL A 166 4.51 1.66 -12.30
CA VAL A 166 4.58 0.74 -11.16
C VAL A 166 3.95 -0.61 -11.51
N VAL A 167 2.79 -0.65 -12.17
CA VAL A 167 2.17 -1.91 -12.65
C VAL A 167 3.10 -2.64 -13.63
N ASP A 168 3.69 -1.95 -14.60
CA ASP A 168 4.60 -2.53 -15.58
C ASP A 168 5.88 -3.06 -14.90
N ARG A 169 6.50 -2.31 -13.98
CA ARG A 169 7.70 -2.79 -13.27
C ARG A 169 7.43 -3.87 -12.24
N VAL A 170 6.27 -3.85 -11.57
CA VAL A 170 5.87 -4.91 -10.63
C VAL A 170 5.51 -6.19 -11.39
N GLY A 171 4.89 -6.07 -12.56
CA GLY A 171 4.57 -7.19 -13.45
C GLY A 171 5.79 -7.85 -14.08
N PHE A 172 6.82 -7.07 -14.45
CA PHE A 172 8.01 -7.60 -15.15
C PHE A 172 9.25 -7.85 -14.27
N GLY A 173 9.40 -7.20 -13.12
CA GLY A 173 10.68 -7.12 -12.40
C GLY A 173 10.89 -8.11 -11.24
N TRP A 174 9.88 -8.91 -10.87
CA TRP A 174 9.94 -9.77 -9.69
C TRP A 174 10.12 -11.25 -10.05
N THR A 175 11.09 -11.56 -10.92
CA THR A 175 11.62 -12.92 -11.04
C THR A 175 12.39 -13.27 -9.77
N PRO A 176 11.97 -14.27 -8.98
CA PRO A 176 12.76 -14.74 -7.86
C PRO A 176 14.07 -15.28 -8.42
N ARG A 177 15.21 -14.68 -8.08
CA ARG A 177 16.47 -15.40 -8.21
C ARG A 177 16.39 -16.54 -7.20
N HIS A 178 16.25 -17.76 -7.72
CA HIS A 178 16.34 -18.99 -6.93
C HIS A 178 17.63 -18.96 -6.12
N HIS A 179 17.53 -18.63 -4.82
CA HIS A 179 18.59 -18.99 -3.88
C HIS A 179 18.29 -20.37 -3.33
N ASP A 180 19.15 -21.28 -3.78
CA ASP A 180 19.08 -22.72 -3.69
C ASP A 180 19.16 -23.27 -2.25
N ARG A 181 18.31 -24.27 -1.98
CA ARG A 181 18.41 -25.42 -1.05
C ARG A 181 18.89 -25.33 0.41
N SER A 182 19.28 -24.21 0.99
CA SER A 182 19.75 -24.20 2.40
C SER A 182 18.64 -24.06 3.47
N ARG A 183 17.45 -23.54 3.11
CA ARG A 183 16.33 -23.27 4.05
C ARG A 183 15.58 -24.51 4.54
N GLY A 184 15.75 -25.66 3.90
CA GLY A 184 15.11 -26.92 4.34
C GLY A 184 15.70 -27.51 5.62
N ALA A 185 16.95 -27.17 5.95
CA ALA A 185 17.63 -27.67 7.15
C ALA A 185 17.26 -26.86 8.40
N THR A 186 17.20 -25.53 8.29
CA THR A 186 16.90 -24.61 9.40
C THR A 186 15.45 -24.70 9.86
N HIS A 187 14.49 -24.92 8.94
CA HIS A 187 13.08 -25.04 9.31
C HIS A 187 12.74 -26.36 10.02
N ARG A 188 13.52 -27.43 9.78
CA ARG A 188 13.44 -28.71 10.53
C ARG A 188 14.07 -28.60 11.91
N ALA A 189 15.21 -27.92 12.03
CA ALA A 189 15.86 -27.67 13.32
C ALA A 189 14.98 -26.80 14.25
N ALA A 190 14.36 -25.74 13.72
CA ALA A 190 13.46 -24.88 14.48
C ALA A 190 12.20 -25.62 14.98
N ARG A 191 11.63 -26.51 14.16
CA ARG A 191 10.49 -27.36 14.59
C ARG A 191 10.90 -28.37 15.67
N GLY A 192 12.08 -28.97 15.57
CA GLY A 192 12.63 -29.85 16.62
C GLY A 192 12.83 -29.13 17.95
N MET A 193 13.32 -27.89 17.91
CA MET A 193 13.58 -27.08 19.11
C MET A 193 12.28 -26.63 19.81
N VAL A 194 11.23 -26.28 19.05
CA VAL A 194 9.91 -25.93 19.61
C VAL A 194 9.22 -27.15 20.25
N CYS A 195 9.37 -28.35 19.67
CA CYS A 195 8.90 -29.59 20.29
C CYS A 195 9.65 -29.93 21.57
N LEU A 196 10.97 -29.76 21.61
CA LEU A 196 11.80 -29.95 22.80
C LEU A 196 11.42 -28.98 23.92
N TYR A 197 11.22 -27.69 23.60
CA TYR A 197 10.82 -26.68 24.59
C TYR A 197 9.43 -26.95 25.17
N ARG A 198 8.46 -27.37 24.34
CA ARG A 198 7.11 -27.73 24.81
C ARG A 198 7.11 -28.98 25.69
N ARG A 199 8.06 -29.91 25.49
CA ARG A 199 8.22 -31.10 26.33
C ARG A 199 8.91 -30.80 27.67
N ALA A 200 9.87 -29.87 27.66
CA ALA A 200 10.53 -29.38 28.88
C ALA A 200 9.59 -28.51 29.74
N GLY A 201 8.81 -27.60 29.13
CA GLY A 201 7.87 -26.72 29.84
C GLY A 201 6.65 -27.42 30.45
N ALA A 202 6.36 -28.67 30.05
CA ALA A 202 5.31 -29.49 30.66
C ALA A 202 5.76 -30.18 31.97
N GLY A 203 7.07 -30.13 32.31
CA GLY A 203 7.62 -30.76 33.51
C GLY A 203 7.80 -29.86 34.72
N GLU A 204 7.71 -28.53 34.58
CA GLU A 204 8.12 -27.57 35.63
C GLU A 204 7.07 -26.49 35.97
N LEU A 205 5.78 -26.83 35.97
CA LEU A 205 4.75 -25.98 36.58
C LEU A 205 4.50 -26.40 38.04
N GLY A 206 5.57 -26.30 38.84
CA GLY A 206 5.56 -26.40 40.29
C GLY A 206 5.85 -25.04 40.92
N ASN A 207 4.79 -24.22 41.07
CA ASN A 207 4.65 -23.19 42.11
C ASN A 207 5.79 -22.16 42.28
N ARG A 208 5.74 -21.01 41.56
CA ARG A 208 6.24 -19.73 42.09
C ARG A 208 5.40 -18.54 41.57
N THR A 209 4.55 -18.03 42.45
CA THR A 209 3.85 -16.74 42.31
C THR A 209 4.84 -15.58 42.44
N VAL A 210 5.02 -14.82 41.36
CA VAL A 210 5.79 -13.58 41.36
C VAL A 210 4.86 -12.44 41.79
N ARG A 211 5.12 -11.87 42.97
CA ARG A 211 4.46 -10.64 43.45
C ARG A 211 5.15 -9.43 42.81
N VAL A 212 4.37 -8.62 42.10
CA VAL A 212 4.79 -7.32 41.58
C VAL A 212 4.39 -6.26 42.61
N HIS A 213 5.36 -5.54 43.17
CA HIS A 213 5.11 -4.34 43.96
C HIS A 213 5.18 -3.13 43.03
N TRP A 214 4.14 -2.29 43.12
CA TRP A 214 4.00 -1.00 42.44
C TRP A 214 5.01 0.02 42.98
#